data_AF-A0A0R2CF76-F1
#
_entry.id   AF-A0A0R2CF76-F1
#
_cell.length_a   1.000
_cell.length_b   1.000
_cell.length_c   1.000
_cell.angle_alpha   90.00
_cell.angle_beta   90.00
_cell.angle_gamma   90.00
#
_symmetry.space_group_name_H-M   'P 1'
#
loop_
_entity.id
_entity.type
_entity.pdbx_description
1 polymer ?
#
loop_
_entity_poly.entity_id
_entity_poly.type
_entity_poly.pdbx_seq_one_letter_code
_entity_poly.pdbx_strand_id
1 'polypeptide(L)'
;MNAWNFIGVAAWIILVVYLIFIVINIRQRHLKMIVVHGQHHSGRTILIDLVEVVVFLAALYGLVYAAWLRPTNFTNSAEATVSYKYQPLVLQTDDKHSYYVEVRSGSGKNSLMHYTYWVENAKVEVNSNDATVSDGSGILNLQASHFPWHAKKLASMDRQTDKAFVATITARYKGNFLNGLGLRAGKTGDRFSLIRVPSDDFSTIVPLNDGE
;
A
#
# COMPACT_ATOMS: atom_id res chain seq x y z
N MET A 1 5.89 17.06 -4.89
CA MET A 1 5.82 15.85 -5.76
C MET A 1 7.25 15.44 -6.11
N ASN A 2 7.62 14.17 -5.95
CA ASN A 2 8.96 13.70 -6.30
C ASN A 2 9.21 13.81 -7.80
N ALA A 3 10.43 14.25 -8.19
CA ALA A 3 10.85 14.39 -9.58
C ALA A 3 10.63 13.11 -10.41
N TRP A 4 10.78 11.95 -9.76
CA TRP A 4 10.57 10.63 -10.38
C TRP A 4 9.13 10.37 -10.85
N ASN A 5 8.12 10.99 -10.23
CA ASN A 5 6.73 10.81 -10.65
C ASN A 5 6.43 11.49 -12.00
N PHE A 6 7.25 12.46 -12.45
CA PHE A 6 7.07 13.03 -13.79
C PHE A 6 7.28 12.02 -14.91
N ILE A 7 8.11 10.98 -14.67
CA ILE A 7 8.35 9.91 -15.63
C ILE A 7 7.06 9.12 -15.89
N GLY A 8 6.32 8.78 -14.83
CA GLY A 8 5.02 8.13 -14.97
C GLY A 8 4.02 9.00 -15.70
N VAL A 9 3.95 10.30 -15.36
CA VAL A 9 3.05 11.25 -16.04
C VAL A 9 3.38 11.33 -17.53
N ALA A 10 4.65 11.48 -17.88
CA ALA A 10 5.10 11.52 -19.28
C ALA A 10 4.76 10.22 -20.02
N ALA A 11 4.96 9.06 -19.40
CA ALA A 11 4.64 7.76 -20.01
C ALA A 11 3.14 7.60 -20.30
N TRP A 12 2.27 8.04 -19.37
CA TRP A 12 0.82 8.05 -19.59
C TRP A 12 0.41 9.01 -20.71
N ILE A 13 1.01 10.20 -20.78
CA ILE A 13 0.76 11.17 -21.87
C ILE A 13 1.15 10.56 -23.22
N ILE A 14 2.34 9.96 -23.31
CA ILE A 14 2.80 9.28 -24.54
C ILE A 14 1.82 8.19 -24.95
N LEU A 15 1.31 7.40 -24.00
CA LEU A 15 0.33 6.35 -24.29
C LEU A 15 -0.99 6.90 -24.86
N VAL A 16 -1.48 8.04 -24.33
CA VAL A 16 -2.67 8.71 -24.86
C VAL A 16 -2.43 9.26 -26.27
N VAL A 17 -1.29 9.91 -26.50
CA VAL A 17 -0.91 10.41 -27.84
C VAL A 17 -0.82 9.25 -28.83
N TYR A 18 -0.23 8.12 -28.42
CA TYR A 18 -0.11 6.93 -29.24
C TYR A 18 -1.48 6.31 -29.58
N LEU A 19 -2.44 6.31 -28.63
CA LEU A 19 -3.82 5.88 -28.90
C LEU A 19 -4.47 6.74 -30.00
N ILE A 20 -4.36 8.07 -29.90
CA ILE A 20 -4.90 8.99 -30.91
C ILE A 20 -4.26 8.73 -32.28
N PHE A 21 -2.93 8.55 -32.30
CA PHE A 21 -2.19 8.23 -33.51
C PHE A 21 -2.69 6.94 -34.17
N ILE A 22 -2.87 5.85 -33.40
CA ILE A 22 -3.39 4.58 -33.92
C ILE A 22 -4.79 4.78 -34.52
N VAL A 23 -5.70 5.45 -33.81
CA VAL A 23 -7.07 5.67 -34.31
C VAL A 23 -7.08 6.45 -35.62
N ILE A 24 -6.28 7.52 -35.73
CA ILE A 24 -6.18 8.31 -36.97
C ILE A 24 -5.57 7.47 -38.10
N ASN A 25 -4.49 6.74 -37.82
CA ASN A 25 -3.76 5.96 -38.82
C ASN A 25 -4.59 4.80 -39.37
N ILE A 26 -5.27 4.06 -38.50
CA ILE A 26 -6.24 3.03 -38.88
C ILE A 26 -7.34 3.66 -39.75
N ARG A 27 -7.97 4.76 -39.29
CA ARG A 27 -9.04 5.43 -40.06
C ARG A 27 -8.57 5.87 -41.44
N GLN A 28 -7.39 6.48 -41.57
CA GLN A 28 -6.84 6.91 -42.84
C GLN A 28 -6.55 5.73 -43.78
N ARG A 29 -6.04 4.60 -43.27
CA ARG A 29 -5.80 3.39 -44.07
C ARG A 29 -7.10 2.76 -44.59
N HIS A 30 -8.12 2.64 -43.75
CA HIS A 30 -9.42 2.09 -44.16
C HIS A 30 -10.13 2.99 -45.18
N LEU A 31 -10.12 4.31 -45.00
CA LEU A 31 -10.68 5.27 -45.97
C LEU A 31 -9.95 5.20 -47.32
N LYS A 32 -8.62 5.14 -47.32
CA LYS A 32 -7.82 5.03 -48.54
C LYS A 32 -8.05 3.69 -49.26
N MET A 33 -8.29 2.61 -48.52
CA MET A 33 -8.58 1.30 -49.11
C MET A 33 -9.93 1.29 -49.83
N ILE A 34 -10.97 1.83 -49.20
CA ILE A 34 -12.32 1.92 -49.78
C ILE A 34 -12.35 2.85 -51.00
N VAL A 35 -11.75 4.04 -50.89
CA VAL A 35 -11.87 5.09 -51.94
C VAL A 35 -10.92 4.86 -53.12
N VAL A 36 -9.70 4.37 -52.88
CA VAL A 36 -8.66 4.30 -53.94
C VAL A 36 -8.55 2.91 -54.56
N HIS A 37 -8.71 1.85 -53.77
CA HIS A 37 -8.50 0.48 -54.25
C HIS A 37 -9.80 -0.30 -54.47
N GLY A 38 -10.94 0.21 -54.02
CA GLY A 38 -12.25 -0.45 -54.17
C GLY A 38 -12.35 -1.82 -53.47
N GLN A 39 -11.37 -2.18 -52.65
CA GLN A 39 -11.31 -3.44 -51.92
C GLN A 39 -11.59 -3.19 -50.44
N HIS A 40 -12.51 -3.98 -49.87
CA HIS A 40 -12.86 -3.89 -48.45
C HIS A 40 -11.80 -4.52 -47.52
N HIS A 41 -10.97 -5.45 -48.01
CA HIS A 41 -10.08 -6.24 -47.18
C HIS A 41 -8.70 -6.48 -47.81
N SER A 42 -7.68 -5.79 -47.29
CA SER A 42 -6.28 -6.12 -47.51
C SER A 42 -5.72 -6.78 -46.25
N GLY A 43 -5.34 -8.07 -46.35
CA GLY A 43 -4.80 -8.82 -45.21
C GLY A 43 -3.55 -8.18 -44.59
N ARG A 44 -2.74 -7.48 -45.40
CA ARG A 44 -1.57 -6.73 -44.92
C ARG A 44 -1.96 -5.55 -44.02
N THR A 45 -3.03 -4.84 -44.34
CA THR A 45 -3.51 -3.73 -43.51
C THR A 45 -4.09 -4.23 -42.20
N ILE A 46 -4.87 -5.33 -42.23
CA ILE A 46 -5.42 -5.97 -41.03
C ILE A 46 -4.30 -6.44 -40.09
N LEU A 47 -3.22 -7.02 -40.63
CA LEU A 47 -2.06 -7.45 -39.84
C LEU A 47 -1.36 -6.26 -39.16
N ILE A 48 -1.19 -5.14 -39.87
CA ILE A 48 -0.56 -3.94 -39.31
C ILE A 48 -1.42 -3.33 -38.20
N ASP A 49 -2.73 -3.24 -38.42
CA ASP A 49 -3.66 -2.73 -37.41
C ASP A 49 -3.69 -3.64 -36.17
N LEU A 50 -3.65 -4.98 -36.36
CA LEU A 50 -3.55 -5.94 -35.26
C LEU A 50 -2.27 -5.75 -34.44
N VAL A 51 -1.11 -5.58 -35.11
CA VAL A 51 0.17 -5.36 -34.44
C VAL A 51 0.16 -4.05 -33.66
N GLU A 52 -0.37 -2.96 -34.23
CA GLU A 52 -0.47 -1.66 -33.53
C GLU A 52 -1.34 -1.77 -32.26
N VAL A 53 -2.46 -2.48 -32.33
CA VAL A 53 -3.33 -2.72 -31.16
C VAL A 53 -2.63 -3.59 -30.11
N VAL A 54 -1.94 -4.67 -30.51
CA VAL A 54 -1.21 -5.54 -29.59
C VAL A 54 -0.09 -4.77 -28.87
N VAL A 55 0.66 -3.94 -29.59
CA VAL A 55 1.71 -3.08 -29.00
C VAL A 55 1.11 -2.09 -28.00
N PHE A 56 -0.03 -1.47 -28.34
CA PHE A 56 -0.75 -0.58 -27.43
C PHE A 56 -1.20 -1.31 -26.15
N LEU A 57 -1.80 -2.50 -26.28
CA LEU A 57 -2.25 -3.29 -25.14
C LEU A 57 -1.08 -3.75 -24.26
N ALA A 58 0.05 -4.13 -24.85
CA ALA A 58 1.26 -4.49 -24.11
C ALA A 58 1.82 -3.30 -23.32
N ALA A 59 1.86 -2.11 -23.94
CA ALA A 59 2.30 -0.88 -23.28
C ALA A 59 1.35 -0.47 -22.14
N LEU A 60 0.03 -0.56 -22.38
CA LEU A 60 -0.99 -0.28 -21.37
C LEU A 60 -0.86 -1.24 -20.18
N TYR A 61 -0.75 -2.54 -20.44
CA TYR A 61 -0.55 -3.54 -19.40
C TYR A 61 0.73 -3.28 -18.60
N GLY A 62 1.84 -2.92 -19.26
CA GLY A 62 3.09 -2.58 -18.60
C GLY A 62 2.96 -1.38 -17.64
N LEU A 63 2.28 -0.31 -18.06
CA LEU A 63 2.04 0.86 -17.20
C LEU A 63 1.09 0.55 -16.05
N VAL A 64 0.01 -0.19 -16.32
CA VAL A 64 -0.95 -0.63 -15.30
C VAL A 64 -0.27 -1.52 -14.25
N TYR A 65 0.57 -2.45 -14.69
CA TYR A 65 1.34 -3.32 -13.80
C TYR A 65 2.32 -2.53 -12.93
N ALA A 66 3.06 -1.58 -13.52
CA ALA A 66 3.97 -0.71 -12.78
C ALA A 66 3.26 0.21 -11.78
N ALA A 67 2.06 0.72 -12.14
CA ALA A 67 1.30 1.65 -11.33
C ALA A 67 0.54 0.98 -10.17
N TRP A 68 -0.09 -0.17 -10.40
CA TRP A 68 -1.05 -0.73 -9.45
C TRP A 68 -0.75 -2.16 -9.02
N LEU A 69 -0.30 -3.05 -9.91
CA LEU A 69 -0.22 -4.48 -9.56
C LEU A 69 1.10 -4.91 -8.90
N ARG A 70 2.14 -4.08 -8.94
CA ARG A 70 3.41 -4.42 -8.30
C ARG A 70 3.30 -4.34 -6.76
N PRO A 71 3.58 -5.42 -6.00
CA PRO A 71 3.58 -5.39 -4.54
C PRO A 71 4.78 -4.61 -4.00
N THR A 72 4.64 -4.02 -2.82
CA THR A 72 5.80 -3.59 -2.02
C THR A 72 6.21 -4.66 -1.05
N ASN A 73 7.52 -4.76 -0.80
CA ASN A 73 8.06 -5.64 0.21
C ASN A 73 8.97 -4.84 1.15
N PHE A 74 8.82 -5.06 2.46
CA PHE A 74 9.66 -4.46 3.50
C PHE A 74 11.12 -4.90 3.43
N THR A 75 11.39 -6.04 2.80
CA THR A 75 12.71 -6.64 2.65
C THR A 75 13.48 -6.13 1.43
N ASN A 76 12.81 -5.49 0.47
CA ASN A 76 13.47 -5.02 -0.76
C ASN A 76 13.97 -3.58 -0.62
N SER A 77 15.16 -3.43 -0.02
CA SER A 77 15.84 -2.15 0.17
C SER A 77 16.16 -1.40 -1.14
N ALA A 78 16.12 -2.06 -2.30
CA ALA A 78 16.31 -1.42 -3.60
C ALA A 78 15.07 -0.64 -4.06
N GLU A 79 13.88 -1.04 -3.60
CA GLU A 79 12.59 -0.49 -4.02
C GLU A 79 11.93 0.38 -2.95
N ALA A 80 12.20 0.10 -1.67
CA ALA A 80 11.59 0.81 -0.55
C ALA A 80 12.63 1.30 0.47
N THR A 81 12.39 2.49 1.02
CA THR A 81 13.06 2.99 2.22
C THR A 81 12.20 2.68 3.42
N VAL A 82 12.76 1.93 4.37
CA VAL A 82 12.09 1.55 5.61
C VAL A 82 12.39 2.58 6.69
N SER A 83 11.35 3.06 7.36
CA SER A 83 11.43 3.99 8.48
C SER A 83 10.74 3.41 9.70
N TYR A 84 11.24 3.74 10.88
CA TYR A 84 10.73 3.22 12.15
C TYR A 84 10.34 4.38 13.07
N LYS A 85 9.15 4.30 13.64
CA LYS A 85 8.65 5.25 14.64
C LYS A 85 8.30 4.49 15.91
N TYR A 86 8.74 4.99 17.05
CA TYR A 86 8.47 4.41 18.37
C TYR A 86 7.82 5.49 19.21
N GLN A 87 6.67 5.19 19.81
CA GLN A 87 5.93 6.14 20.63
C GLN A 87 5.39 5.44 21.89
N PRO A 88 5.44 6.09 23.07
CA PRO A 88 4.77 5.57 24.26
C PRO A 88 3.26 5.57 24.04
N LEU A 89 2.57 4.57 24.61
CA LEU A 89 1.12 4.55 24.67
C LEU A 89 0.64 5.40 25.84
N VAL A 90 -0.50 6.06 25.66
CA VAL A 90 -1.16 6.84 26.72
C VAL A 90 -2.26 5.98 27.32
N LEU A 91 -2.18 5.77 28.64
CA LEU A 91 -3.21 5.06 29.39
C LEU A 91 -4.53 5.83 29.31
N GLN A 92 -5.57 5.16 28.86
CA GLN A 92 -6.94 5.64 28.99
C GLN A 92 -7.55 5.04 30.25
N THR A 93 -8.41 5.80 30.91
CA THR A 93 -9.16 5.34 32.08
C THR A 93 -10.62 5.54 31.78
N ASP A 94 -11.39 4.46 31.91
CA ASP A 94 -12.84 4.49 31.92
C ASP A 94 -13.33 4.24 33.35
N ASP A 95 -14.63 4.34 33.59
CA ASP A 95 -15.24 4.24 34.93
C ASP A 95 -14.96 2.90 35.64
N LYS A 96 -14.49 1.88 34.92
CA LYS A 96 -14.30 0.51 35.44
C LYS A 96 -12.85 0.01 35.39
N HIS A 97 -12.03 0.48 34.45
CA HIS A 97 -10.67 -0.04 34.22
C HIS A 97 -9.82 0.95 33.39
N SER A 98 -8.50 0.79 33.49
CA SER A 98 -7.54 1.52 32.68
C SER A 98 -6.95 0.63 31.58
N TYR A 99 -6.92 1.10 30.34
CA TYR A 99 -6.46 0.35 29.18
C TYR A 99 -5.59 1.20 28.24
N TYR A 100 -4.71 0.56 27.48
CA TYR A 100 -3.87 1.22 26.46
C TYR A 100 -4.44 1.04 25.04
N VAL A 101 -5.14 -0.06 24.81
CA VAL A 101 -5.69 -0.46 23.51
C VAL A 101 -7.14 -0.88 23.67
N GLU A 102 -7.96 -0.43 22.76
CA GLU A 102 -9.32 -0.90 22.55
C GLU A 102 -9.36 -1.77 21.29
N VAL A 103 -9.90 -2.98 21.42
CA VAL A 103 -10.06 -3.96 20.36
C VAL A 103 -11.54 -4.09 20.02
N ARG A 104 -11.92 -3.70 18.81
CA ARG A 104 -13.27 -3.88 18.27
C ARG A 104 -13.25 -4.99 17.23
N SER A 105 -14.19 -5.92 17.31
CA SER A 105 -14.38 -6.89 16.22
C SER A 105 -15.18 -6.25 15.09
N GLY A 106 -14.74 -6.41 13.84
CA GLY A 106 -15.46 -5.92 12.66
C GLY A 106 -16.69 -6.77 12.34
N SER A 107 -17.81 -6.11 12.01
CA SER A 107 -19.06 -6.79 11.67
C SER A 107 -19.04 -7.21 10.19
N GLY A 108 -18.99 -8.51 9.90
CA GLY A 108 -19.10 -9.02 8.53
C GLY A 108 -18.43 -10.38 8.28
N LYS A 109 -18.49 -10.83 7.01
CA LYS A 109 -17.94 -12.14 6.56
C LYS A 109 -16.42 -12.25 6.70
N ASN A 110 -15.72 -11.12 6.78
CA ASN A 110 -14.29 -11.01 7.07
C ASN A 110 -14.14 -10.23 8.38
N SER A 111 -14.10 -10.93 9.51
CA SER A 111 -13.99 -10.35 10.85
C SER A 111 -12.59 -9.77 11.08
N LEU A 112 -12.35 -8.57 10.58
CA LEU A 112 -11.13 -7.79 10.85
C LEU A 112 -11.22 -7.19 12.26
N MET A 113 -10.15 -7.29 13.04
CA MET A 113 -10.08 -6.58 14.32
C MET A 113 -9.60 -5.15 14.10
N HIS A 114 -10.24 -4.20 14.77
CA HIS A 114 -9.88 -2.79 14.80
C HIS A 114 -9.24 -2.49 16.15
N TYR A 115 -7.99 -2.04 16.13
CA TYR A 115 -7.26 -1.58 17.29
C TYR A 115 -7.27 -0.06 17.34
N THR A 116 -7.79 0.48 18.43
CA THR A 116 -7.73 1.90 18.74
C THR A 116 -6.77 2.11 19.89
N TYR A 117 -5.83 3.04 19.72
CA TYR A 117 -4.85 3.37 20.75
C TYR A 117 -4.55 4.87 20.76
N TRP A 118 -4.00 5.33 21.88
CA TRP A 118 -3.67 6.74 22.09
C TRP A 118 -2.17 6.90 22.25
N VAL A 119 -1.65 7.91 21.55
CA VAL A 119 -0.31 8.45 21.75
C VAL A 119 -0.46 9.92 22.16
N GLU A 120 0.59 10.50 22.73
CA GLU A 120 0.61 11.82 23.40
C GLU A 120 -0.30 12.92 22.81
N ASN A 121 -0.46 13.00 21.48
CA ASN A 121 -1.30 14.00 20.81
C ASN A 121 -2.26 13.42 19.75
N ALA A 122 -2.51 12.11 19.73
CA ALA A 122 -3.38 11.53 18.70
C ALA A 122 -4.06 10.22 19.13
N LYS A 123 -5.36 10.12 18.80
CA LYS A 123 -6.08 8.84 18.70
C LYS A 123 -5.75 8.21 17.35
N VAL A 124 -5.38 6.94 17.34
CA VAL A 124 -5.05 6.20 16.12
C VAL A 124 -5.87 4.92 16.06
N GLU A 125 -6.51 4.69 14.92
CA GLU A 125 -7.24 3.44 14.64
C GLU A 125 -6.53 2.69 13.50
N VAL A 126 -6.32 1.40 13.69
CA VAL A 126 -5.68 0.49 12.74
C VAL A 126 -6.39 -0.84 12.75
N ASN A 127 -6.31 -1.61 11.66
CA ASN A 127 -6.90 -2.95 11.59
C ASN A 127 -5.84 -4.04 11.75
N SER A 128 -6.28 -5.29 11.87
CA SER A 128 -5.42 -6.48 12.04
C SER A 128 -4.55 -6.85 10.83
N ASN A 129 -4.77 -6.25 9.65
CA ASN A 129 -3.84 -6.41 8.52
C ASN A 129 -2.58 -5.56 8.72
N ASP A 130 -2.74 -4.36 9.27
CA ASP A 130 -1.67 -3.35 9.40
C ASP A 130 -1.14 -3.24 10.83
N ALA A 131 -1.66 -4.01 11.77
CA ALA A 131 -1.23 -3.95 13.16
C ALA A 131 -1.49 -5.25 13.92
N THR A 132 -0.79 -5.38 15.04
CA THR A 132 -0.96 -6.51 15.95
C THR A 132 -0.63 -6.11 17.38
N VAL A 133 -1.27 -6.75 18.35
CA VAL A 133 -1.04 -6.52 19.78
C VAL A 133 -0.11 -7.60 20.34
N SER A 134 0.87 -7.19 21.15
CA SER A 134 1.78 -8.08 21.87
C SER A 134 1.66 -7.81 23.37
N ASP A 135 1.03 -8.74 24.07
CA ASP A 135 0.78 -8.76 25.51
C ASP A 135 1.64 -9.80 26.24
N GLY A 136 2.11 -10.84 25.54
CA GLY A 136 2.90 -11.93 26.09
C GLY A 136 4.31 -11.57 26.63
N SER A 137 5.08 -12.61 26.99
CA SER A 137 6.42 -12.47 27.58
C SER A 137 7.44 -11.88 26.61
N GLY A 138 7.28 -12.11 25.32
CA GLY A 138 8.10 -11.55 24.24
C GLY A 138 7.58 -10.20 23.74
N ILE A 139 8.50 -9.37 23.22
CA ILE A 139 8.15 -8.08 22.59
C ILE A 139 7.45 -8.30 21.23
N LEU A 140 7.86 -9.33 20.49
CA LEU A 140 7.34 -9.67 19.17
C LEU A 140 6.43 -10.90 19.26
N ASN A 141 5.23 -10.79 18.72
CA ASN A 141 4.37 -11.94 18.46
C ASN A 141 4.69 -12.57 17.09
N LEU A 142 4.02 -13.69 16.76
CA LEU A 142 4.26 -14.42 15.50
C LEU A 142 4.10 -13.52 14.27
N GLN A 143 3.04 -12.71 14.22
CA GLN A 143 2.75 -11.82 13.09
C GLN A 143 3.83 -10.75 12.93
N ALA A 144 4.26 -10.13 14.03
CA ALA A 144 5.29 -9.10 14.02
C ALA A 144 6.69 -9.66 13.71
N SER A 145 6.96 -10.93 13.97
CA SER A 145 8.29 -11.54 13.82
C SER A 145 8.83 -11.54 12.38
N HIS A 146 7.93 -11.46 11.39
CA HIS A 146 8.30 -11.45 9.96
C HIS A 146 8.87 -10.11 9.47
N PHE A 147 8.79 -9.04 10.25
CA PHE A 147 9.27 -7.71 9.86
C PHE A 147 10.69 -7.43 10.39
N PRO A 148 11.50 -6.64 9.66
CA PRO A 148 12.90 -6.39 9.99
C PRO A 148 13.07 -5.36 11.14
N TRP A 149 12.68 -5.69 12.36
CA TRP A 149 12.74 -4.75 13.49
C TRP A 149 14.16 -4.49 14.01
N HIS A 150 14.35 -3.30 14.60
CA HIS A 150 15.57 -2.99 15.36
C HIS A 150 15.46 -3.49 16.82
N ALA A 151 15.89 -4.73 17.06
CA ALA A 151 15.79 -5.40 18.37
C ALA A 151 16.32 -4.56 19.55
N LYS A 152 17.49 -3.91 19.40
CA LYS A 152 18.06 -3.05 20.46
C LYS A 152 17.15 -1.87 20.82
N LYS A 153 16.53 -1.26 19.81
CA LYS A 153 15.65 -0.10 20.01
C LYS A 153 14.30 -0.51 20.60
N LEU A 154 13.76 -1.64 20.16
CA LEU A 154 12.59 -2.25 20.79
C LEU A 154 12.83 -2.56 22.26
N ALA A 155 13.94 -3.22 22.61
CA ALA A 155 14.27 -3.53 24.00
C ALA A 155 14.49 -2.28 24.86
N SER A 156 15.07 -1.21 24.28
CA SER A 156 15.21 0.07 24.97
C SER A 156 13.85 0.70 25.25
N MET A 157 12.95 0.67 24.27
CA MET A 157 11.60 1.25 24.40
C MET A 157 10.78 0.47 25.43
N ASP A 158 10.80 -0.86 25.35
CA ASP A 158 10.09 -1.75 26.27
C ASP A 158 10.44 -1.48 27.74
N ARG A 159 11.71 -1.17 28.02
CA ARG A 159 12.18 -0.80 29.37
C ARG A 159 11.83 0.62 29.78
N GLN A 160 11.77 1.56 28.85
CA GLN A 160 11.53 2.99 29.16
C GLN A 160 10.06 3.30 29.38
N THR A 161 9.16 2.49 28.81
CA THR A 161 7.73 2.74 28.83
C THR A 161 6.95 1.64 29.55
N ASP A 162 7.62 0.86 30.42
CA ASP A 162 7.01 -0.25 31.16
C ASP A 162 6.17 -1.18 30.28
N LYS A 163 6.68 -1.53 29.09
CA LYS A 163 5.99 -2.38 28.09
C LYS A 163 4.72 -1.76 27.48
N ALA A 164 4.53 -0.43 27.54
CA ALA A 164 3.42 0.27 26.91
C ALA A 164 3.91 1.20 25.78
N PHE A 165 4.10 0.64 24.58
CA PHE A 165 4.54 1.42 23.42
C PHE A 165 4.00 0.87 22.09
N VAL A 166 4.01 1.72 21.07
CA VAL A 166 3.76 1.32 19.69
C VAL A 166 5.03 1.51 18.85
N ALA A 167 5.41 0.47 18.12
CA ALA A 167 6.45 0.51 17.10
C ALA A 167 5.82 0.39 15.72
N THR A 168 5.98 1.41 14.88
CA THR A 168 5.46 1.44 13.52
C THR A 168 6.62 1.35 12.53
N ILE A 169 6.58 0.35 11.66
CA ILE A 169 7.44 0.24 10.49
C ILE A 169 6.68 0.78 9.28
N THR A 170 7.32 1.64 8.50
CA THR A 170 6.72 2.23 7.29
C THR A 170 7.69 2.08 6.12
N ALA A 171 7.26 1.36 5.09
CA ALA A 171 7.95 1.25 3.82
C ALA A 171 7.45 2.35 2.88
N ARG A 172 8.37 3.20 2.40
CA ARG A 172 8.07 4.22 1.37
C ARG A 172 8.79 3.88 0.08
N TYR A 173 8.13 4.02 -1.07
CA TYR A 173 8.78 3.78 -2.35
C TYR A 173 9.95 4.73 -2.56
N LYS A 174 11.11 4.18 -2.91
CA LYS A 174 12.28 4.97 -3.30
C LYS A 174 12.02 5.69 -4.62
N GLY A 175 12.66 6.84 -4.82
CA GLY A 175 12.73 7.49 -6.12
C GLY A 175 13.61 6.70 -7.08
N ASN A 176 13.01 5.84 -7.89
CA ASN A 176 13.67 5.13 -8.98
C ASN A 176 12.76 5.17 -10.22
N PHE A 177 13.31 4.81 -11.39
CA PHE A 177 12.58 4.86 -12.66
C PHE A 177 11.26 4.07 -12.61
N LEU A 178 11.27 2.90 -11.99
CA LEU A 178 10.16 1.95 -11.99
C LEU A 178 9.01 2.37 -11.05
N ASN A 179 9.34 2.86 -9.85
CA ASN A 179 8.39 3.46 -8.92
C ASN A 179 7.86 4.81 -9.44
N GLY A 180 8.70 5.54 -10.19
CA GLY A 180 8.33 6.78 -10.87
C GLY A 180 7.36 6.56 -12.02
N LEU A 181 7.59 5.53 -12.83
CA LEU A 181 6.69 5.07 -13.91
C LEU A 181 5.28 4.77 -13.35
N GLY A 182 5.24 4.15 -12.18
CA GLY A 182 3.99 3.86 -11.46
C GLY A 182 3.39 5.01 -10.66
N LEU A 183 3.98 6.22 -10.64
CA LEU A 183 3.53 7.35 -9.81
C LEU A 183 3.50 7.07 -8.30
N ARG A 184 4.38 6.19 -7.84
CA ARG A 184 4.46 5.73 -6.44
C ARG A 184 5.65 6.30 -5.70
N ALA A 185 6.62 6.92 -6.37
CA ALA A 185 7.84 7.41 -5.73
C ALA A 185 7.55 8.35 -4.56
N GLY A 186 8.00 7.96 -3.37
CA GLY A 186 7.79 8.64 -2.08
C GLY A 186 6.42 8.48 -1.44
N LYS A 187 5.49 7.74 -2.04
CA LYS A 187 4.27 7.34 -1.34
C LYS A 187 4.57 6.27 -0.31
N THR A 188 3.75 6.19 0.73
CA THR A 188 3.74 5.04 1.64
C THR A 188 3.24 3.83 0.86
N GLY A 189 4.02 2.75 0.85
CA GLY A 189 3.62 1.46 0.30
C GLY A 189 2.88 0.68 1.36
N ASP A 190 3.64 0.18 2.33
CA ASP A 190 3.09 -0.63 3.42
C ASP A 190 3.47 -0.04 4.77
N ARG A 191 2.60 -0.26 5.76
CA ARG A 191 2.81 0.14 7.14
C ARG A 191 2.37 -0.99 8.05
N PHE A 192 3.17 -1.27 9.08
CA PHE A 192 2.79 -2.23 10.10
C PHE A 192 3.08 -1.67 11.50
N SER A 193 2.14 -1.84 12.43
CA SER A 193 2.23 -1.33 13.80
C SER A 193 2.20 -2.48 14.81
N LEU A 194 3.29 -2.65 15.56
CA LEU A 194 3.35 -3.50 16.73
C LEU A 194 2.92 -2.69 17.95
N ILE A 195 1.83 -3.09 18.59
CA ILE A 195 1.32 -2.45 19.79
C ILE A 195 1.70 -3.33 20.99
N ARG A 196 2.70 -2.90 21.76
CA ARG A 196 3.14 -3.59 22.97
C ARG A 196 2.31 -3.09 24.15
N VAL A 197 1.68 -4.01 24.85
CA VAL A 197 0.88 -3.77 26.05
C VAL A 197 1.45 -4.63 27.19
N PRO A 198 1.44 -4.18 28.47
CA PRO A 198 2.10 -4.91 29.56
C PRO A 198 1.50 -6.28 29.86
N SER A 199 0.17 -6.40 29.78
CA SER A 199 -0.63 -7.63 29.89
C SER A 199 -1.95 -7.47 29.14
N ASP A 200 -2.65 -8.57 28.93
CA ASP A 200 -3.99 -8.63 28.33
C ASP A 200 -5.02 -7.82 29.12
N ASP A 201 -4.88 -7.71 30.44
CA ASP A 201 -5.73 -6.86 31.30
C ASP A 201 -5.79 -5.38 30.88
N PHE A 202 -4.75 -4.88 30.21
CA PHE A 202 -4.71 -3.49 29.72
C PHE A 202 -5.25 -3.34 28.28
N SER A 203 -5.94 -4.36 27.77
CA SER A 203 -6.69 -4.31 26.52
C SER A 203 -8.18 -4.44 26.82
N THR A 204 -8.98 -3.52 26.27
CA THR A 204 -10.44 -3.60 26.38
C THR A 204 -11.01 -4.15 25.08
N ILE A 205 -11.86 -5.18 25.17
CA ILE A 205 -12.56 -5.74 24.02
C ILE A 205 -13.96 -5.19 24.01
N VAL A 206 -14.31 -4.45 22.95
CA VAL A 206 -15.67 -3.96 22.74
C VAL A 206 -16.39 -4.95 21.83
N PRO A 207 -17.39 -5.68 22.35
CA PRO A 207 -18.14 -6.64 21.56
C PRO A 207 -19.00 -5.91 20.53
N LEU A 208 -19.29 -6.61 19.43
CA LEU A 208 -20.08 -6.10 18.29
C LEU A 208 -21.47 -5.56 18.66
N ASN A 209 -21.99 -5.88 19.84
CA ASN A 209 -23.34 -5.53 20.29
C ASN A 209 -23.40 -4.34 21.27
N ASP A 210 -22.28 -3.72 21.64
CA ASP A 210 -22.27 -2.57 22.57
C ASP A 210 -22.34 -1.20 21.86
N GLY A 211 -22.79 -1.19 20.60
CA GLY A 211 -23.21 0.03 19.91
C GLY A 211 -24.73 0.06 19.79
N GLU A 212 -25.37 0.89 20.61
CA GLU A 212 -26.75 1.35 20.39
C GLU A 212 -26.96 1.90 18.97
#